data_AF-F9QDN1-F1
#
_entry.id   AF-F9QDN1-F1
#
_cell.length_a   1.000
_cell.length_b   1.000
_cell.length_c   1.000
_cell.angle_alpha   90.00
_cell.angle_beta   90.00
_cell.angle_gamma   90.00
#
_symmetry.space_group_name_H-M   'P 1'
#
loop_
_entity.id
_entity.type
_entity.pdbx_description
1 polymer ?
#
loop_
_entity_poly.entity_id
_entity_poly.type
_entity_poly.pdbx_seq_one_letter_code
_entity_poly.pdbx_strand_id
1 'polypeptide(L)'
;MNKSITKEELYKIAESLMLKPTEEVVEEILKDWEVLQKYIQMMSLINTDNVKPMTHINENYQVDFFREDIEDDSWAIKKEHILTNAAQSDQDFIITKKVVK
;
A
#
# COMPACT_ATOMS: atom_id res chain seq x y z
N MET A 1 -23.38 3.14 -8.29
CA MET A 1 -23.49 4.43 -7.56
C MET A 1 -22.26 5.27 -7.91
N ASN A 2 -22.44 6.45 -8.51
CA ASN A 2 -21.38 7.44 -8.60
C ASN A 2 -21.13 7.98 -7.19
N LYS A 3 -20.11 7.48 -6.49
CA LYS A 3 -19.68 8.09 -5.23
C LYS A 3 -18.82 9.30 -5.58
N SER A 4 -19.41 10.49 -5.44
CA SER A 4 -18.64 11.72 -5.40
C SER A 4 -17.80 11.68 -4.13
N ILE A 5 -16.49 11.89 -4.27
CA ILE A 5 -15.58 12.03 -3.13
C ILE A 5 -15.47 13.51 -2.77
N THR A 6 -15.53 13.86 -1.49
CA THR A 6 -15.23 15.23 -1.05
C THR A 6 -13.74 15.41 -0.84
N LYS A 7 -13.33 16.68 -0.79
CA LYS A 7 -11.95 17.05 -0.50
C LYS A 7 -11.49 16.53 0.86
N GLU A 8 -12.35 16.60 1.87
CA GLU A 8 -12.08 16.11 3.23
C GLU A 8 -11.92 14.59 3.25
N GLU A 9 -12.72 13.87 2.48
CA GLU A 9 -12.59 12.42 2.34
C GLU A 9 -11.25 12.06 1.68
N LEU A 10 -10.85 12.80 0.64
CA LEU A 10 -9.57 12.59 -0.02
C LEU A 10 -8.38 12.87 0.92
N TYR A 11 -8.45 13.92 1.76
CA TYR A 11 -7.44 14.14 2.79
C TYR A 11 -7.37 13.00 3.80
N LYS A 12 -8.50 12.45 4.24
CA LYS A 12 -8.51 11.29 5.16
C LYS A 12 -7.86 10.05 4.53
N ILE A 13 -8.12 9.81 3.24
CA ILE A 13 -7.47 8.73 2.49
C ILE A 13 -5.96 8.99 2.43
N ALA A 14 -5.55 10.19 2.05
CA ALA A 14 -4.13 10.55 1.98
C ALA A 14 -3.43 10.39 3.35
N GLU A 15 -4.06 10.83 4.43
CA GLU A 15 -3.55 10.69 5.80
C GLU A 15 -3.38 9.21 6.20
N SER A 16 -4.34 8.35 5.84
CA SER A 16 -4.22 6.90 6.07
C SER A 16 -3.06 6.24 5.32
N LEU A 17 -2.64 6.86 4.21
CA LEU A 17 -1.47 6.47 3.42
C LEU A 17 -0.18 7.16 3.87
N MET A 18 -0.23 7.92 4.97
CA MET A 18 0.85 8.76 5.48
C MET A 18 1.34 9.83 4.48
N LEU A 19 0.45 10.25 3.57
CA LEU A 19 0.70 11.31 2.59
C LEU A 19 0.12 12.65 3.06
N LYS A 20 0.83 13.73 2.74
CA LYS A 20 0.39 15.12 3.00
C LYS A 20 0.36 15.91 1.69
N PRO A 21 -0.69 15.78 0.88
CA PRO A 21 -0.78 16.45 -0.41
C PRO A 21 -0.98 17.95 -0.23
N THR A 22 -0.49 18.74 -1.19
CA THR A 22 -0.81 20.16 -1.28
C THR A 22 -2.24 20.35 -1.76
N GLU A 23 -2.75 21.57 -1.58
CA GLU A 23 -4.08 21.98 -2.09
C GLU A 23 -4.23 21.67 -3.59
N GLU A 24 -3.25 22.11 -4.38
CA GLU A 24 -3.22 21.97 -5.84
C GLU A 24 -3.32 20.49 -6.26
N VAL A 25 -2.56 19.60 -5.61
CA VAL A 25 -2.60 18.16 -5.87
C VAL A 25 -3.97 17.56 -5.57
N VAL A 26 -4.61 18.01 -4.50
CA VAL A 26 -5.95 17.53 -4.12
C VAL A 26 -6.98 17.97 -5.15
N GLU A 27 -6.93 19.22 -5.62
CA GLU A 27 -7.82 19.71 -6.67
C GLU A 27 -7.64 18.96 -8.00
N GLU A 28 -6.40 18.64 -8.38
CA GLU A 28 -6.12 17.84 -9.57
C GLU A 28 -6.66 16.42 -9.46
N ILE A 29 -6.44 15.73 -8.33
CA ILE A 29 -6.98 14.39 -8.10
C ILE A 29 -8.51 14.39 -8.14
N LEU A 30 -9.17 15.42 -7.62
CA LEU A 30 -10.63 15.53 -7.68
C LEU A 30 -11.15 15.68 -9.11
N LYS A 31 -10.41 16.38 -9.99
CA LYS A 31 -10.76 16.46 -11.43
C LYS A 31 -10.60 15.10 -12.10
N ASP A 32 -9.52 14.39 -11.80
CA ASP A 32 -9.25 13.07 -12.38
C ASP A 32 -10.18 11.98 -11.83
N TRP A 33 -10.71 12.17 -10.62
CA TRP A 33 -11.62 11.23 -9.96
C TRP A 33 -12.84 10.92 -10.83
N GLU A 34 -13.44 11.94 -11.46
CA GLU A 34 -14.62 11.74 -12.32
C GLU A 34 -14.32 10.85 -13.51
N VAL A 35 -13.13 10.97 -14.09
CA VAL A 35 -12.68 10.16 -15.22
C VAL A 35 -12.43 8.72 -14.75
N LEU A 36 -11.74 8.54 -13.64
CA LEU A 36 -11.48 7.24 -13.04
C LEU A 36 -12.78 6.50 -12.66
N GLN A 37 -13.77 7.20 -12.11
CA GLN A 37 -15.07 6.62 -11.78
C GLN A 37 -15.80 6.10 -13.01
N LYS A 38 -15.73 6.79 -14.15
CA LYS A 38 -16.31 6.32 -15.42
C LYS A 38 -15.69 4.99 -15.86
N TYR A 39 -14.36 4.87 -15.78
CA TYR A 39 -13.66 3.63 -16.15
C TYR A 39 -13.99 2.47 -15.20
N ILE A 40 -14.06 2.72 -13.89
CA ILE A 40 -14.46 1.69 -12.91
C ILE A 40 -15.90 1.22 -13.19
N GLN A 41 -16.80 2.13 -13.55
CA GLN A 41 -18.18 1.76 -13.87
C GLN A 41 -18.29 0.85 -15.09
N MET A 42 -17.40 0.97 -16.07
CA MET A 42 -17.37 0.04 -17.21
C MET A 42 -17.19 -1.42 -16.76
N MET A 43 -16.49 -1.66 -15.64
CA MET A 43 -16.32 -3.02 -15.10
C MET A 43 -17.64 -3.64 -14.65
N SER A 44 -18.63 -2.83 -14.23
CA SER A 44 -19.95 -3.32 -13.82
C SER A 44 -20.81 -3.85 -14.98
N LEU A 45 -20.41 -3.60 -16.23
CA LEU A 45 -21.05 -4.16 -17.42
C LEU A 45 -20.76 -5.65 -17.61
N ILE A 46 -19.77 -6.18 -16.87
CA ILE A 46 -19.36 -7.59 -16.94
C ILE A 46 -20.13 -8.36 -15.86
N ASN A 47 -20.90 -9.38 -16.26
CA ASN A 47 -21.59 -10.26 -15.30
C ASN A 47 -20.60 -11.21 -14.62
N THR A 48 -20.51 -11.14 -13.30
CA THR A 48 -19.63 -11.98 -12.47
C THR A 48 -20.37 -12.87 -11.47
N ASP A 49 -21.70 -13.03 -11.57
CA ASP A 49 -22.53 -13.70 -10.55
C ASP A 49 -22.09 -15.13 -10.20
N ASN A 50 -21.52 -15.85 -11.17
CA ASN A 50 -21.05 -17.23 -11.00
C ASN A 50 -19.53 -17.38 -11.18
N VAL A 51 -18.79 -16.26 -11.10
CA VAL A 51 -17.33 -16.24 -11.25
C VAL A 51 -16.71 -16.07 -9.86
N LYS A 52 -15.89 -17.03 -9.45
CA LYS A 52 -15.14 -16.91 -8.20
C LYS A 52 -14.03 -15.86 -8.37
N PRO A 53 -13.77 -15.00 -7.37
CA PRO A 53 -12.62 -14.10 -7.41
C PRO A 53 -11.31 -14.89 -7.50
N MET A 54 -10.46 -14.52 -8.45
CA MET A 54 -9.10 -15.08 -8.56
C MET A 54 -8.21 -14.42 -7.50
N THR A 55 -7.61 -15.22 -6.62
CA THR A 55 -6.71 -14.73 -5.56
C THR A 55 -5.25 -14.73 -5.99
N HIS A 56 -4.86 -15.73 -6.79
CA HIS A 56 -3.51 -15.93 -7.32
C HIS A 56 -3.65 -16.52 -8.73
N ILE A 57 -2.70 -16.27 -9.63
CA ILE A 57 -2.72 -16.83 -10.99
C ILE A 57 -2.66 -18.37 -10.95
N ASN A 58 -1.86 -18.91 -10.01
CA ASN A 58 -1.82 -20.33 -9.72
C ASN A 58 -2.74 -20.61 -8.53
N GLU A 59 -3.90 -21.21 -8.79
CA GLU A 59 -4.89 -21.54 -7.75
C GLU A 59 -4.65 -22.89 -7.08
N ASN A 60 -3.51 -23.55 -7.35
CA ASN A 60 -3.12 -24.76 -6.62
C ASN A 60 -2.84 -24.39 -5.17
N TYR A 61 -3.77 -24.78 -4.29
CA TYR A 61 -3.68 -24.52 -2.87
C TYR A 61 -2.48 -25.24 -2.28
N GLN A 62 -1.54 -24.47 -1.73
CA GLN A 62 -0.45 -25.01 -0.91
C GLN A 62 -0.95 -25.01 0.54
N VAL A 63 -1.43 -26.16 1.02
CA VAL A 63 -1.97 -26.30 2.41
C VAL A 63 -0.85 -26.25 3.46
N ASP A 64 0.39 -26.34 3.01
CA ASP A 64 1.58 -26.74 3.75
C ASP A 64 2.82 -25.95 3.32
N PHE A 65 2.62 -24.70 2.85
CA PHE A 65 3.71 -23.77 2.53
C PHE A 65 4.29 -23.11 3.79
N PHE A 66 4.77 -23.93 4.72
CA PHE A 66 5.40 -23.47 5.96
C PHE A 66 6.91 -23.38 5.79
N ARG A 67 7.54 -22.50 6.58
CA ARG A 67 8.99 -22.46 6.76
C ARG A 67 9.37 -23.41 7.88
N GLU A 68 10.41 -24.22 7.67
CA GLU A 68 11.01 -25.03 8.73
C GLU A 68 11.52 -24.17 9.90
N ASP A 69 11.40 -24.67 11.12
CA ASP A 69 11.88 -23.96 12.32
C ASP A 69 13.37 -24.20 12.56
N ILE A 70 14.18 -23.73 11.60
CA ILE A 70 15.63 -23.86 11.59
C ILE A 70 16.22 -22.47 11.34
N GLU A 71 17.27 -22.12 12.08
CA GLU A 71 18.05 -20.90 11.85
C GLU A 71 18.75 -20.99 10.48
N ASP A 72 18.53 -20.00 9.62
CA ASP A 72 19.15 -19.89 8.31
C ASP A 72 19.77 -18.49 8.15
N ASP A 73 21.07 -18.40 8.38
CA ASP A 73 21.84 -17.17 8.21
C ASP A 73 22.39 -16.98 6.79
N SER A 74 22.04 -17.84 5.82
CA SER A 74 22.57 -17.73 4.45
C SER A 74 22.19 -16.42 3.74
N TRP A 75 21.11 -15.79 4.19
CA TRP A 75 20.63 -14.48 3.72
C TRP A 75 20.80 -13.37 4.77
N ALA A 76 21.51 -13.64 5.88
CA ALA A 76 21.71 -12.67 6.94
C ALA A 76 22.50 -11.46 6.43
N ILE A 77 21.96 -10.26 6.65
CA ILE A 77 22.64 -9.01 6.38
C ILE A 77 23.33 -8.52 7.65
N LYS A 78 24.54 -7.96 7.48
CA LYS A 78 25.24 -7.34 8.60
C LYS A 78 24.57 -6.02 8.98
N LYS A 79 24.65 -5.65 10.25
CA LYS A 79 24.07 -4.42 10.80
C LYS A 79 24.52 -3.18 10.04
N GLU A 80 25.80 -3.13 9.67
CA GLU A 80 26.40 -2.01 8.95
C GLU A 80 25.70 -1.78 7.60
N HIS A 81 25.25 -2.84 6.91
CA HIS A 81 24.55 -2.72 5.63
C HIS A 81 23.17 -2.06 5.75
N ILE A 82 22.50 -2.20 6.91
CA ILE A 82 21.23 -1.51 7.15
C ILE A 82 21.49 -0.02 7.36
N LEU A 83 22.55 0.29 8.13
CA LEU A 83 22.91 1.67 8.48
C LEU A 83 23.38 2.49 7.27
N THR A 84 23.93 1.87 6.22
CA THR A 84 24.31 2.60 5.00
C THR A 84 23.13 3.27 4.29
N ASN A 85 21.92 2.71 4.43
CA ASN A 85 20.70 3.25 3.82
C ASN A 85 19.86 4.08 4.80
N ALA A 86 20.27 4.18 6.07
CA ALA A 86 19.54 4.95 7.05
C ALA A 86 19.71 6.46 6.80
N ALA A 87 18.61 7.21 6.78
CA ALA A 87 18.65 8.66 6.59
C ALA A 87 19.45 9.37 7.70
N GLN A 88 19.36 8.86 8.94
CA GLN A 88 20.15 9.28 10.08
C GLN A 88 20.43 8.07 10.97
N SER A 89 21.65 7.98 11.48
CA SER A 89 22.08 6.96 12.42
C SER A 89 23.02 7.55 13.47
N ASP A 90 23.03 6.96 14.65
CA ASP A 90 24.02 7.21 15.69
C ASP A 90 24.56 5.88 16.19
N GLN A 91 25.86 5.68 15.97
CA GLN A 91 26.57 4.43 16.19
C GLN A 91 25.83 3.26 15.54
N ASP A 92 25.03 2.61 16.36
CA ASP A 92 24.43 1.30 16.18
C ASP A 92 22.91 1.38 16.04
N PHE A 93 22.36 2.59 15.95
CA PHE A 93 20.93 2.87 15.98
C PHE A 93 20.50 3.76 14.81
N ILE A 94 19.29 3.52 14.32
CA ILE A 94 18.61 4.43 13.39
C ILE A 94 17.96 5.53 14.23
N ILE A 95 18.23 6.80 13.89
CA ILE A 95 17.56 7.92 14.52
C ILE A 95 16.21 8.11 13.84
N THR A 96 15.14 8.13 14.63
CA THR A 96 13.78 8.45 14.16
C THR A 96 13.12 9.48 15.06
N LYS A 97 12.06 10.12 14.56
CA LYS A 97 11.27 11.05 15.37
C LYS A 97 10.56 10.28 16.48
N LYS A 98 10.76 10.74 17.72
CA LYS A 98 10.06 10.19 18.88
C LYS A 98 8.55 10.33 18.65
N VAL A 99 7.84 9.21 18.68
CA VAL A 99 6.38 9.20 18.66
C VAL A 99 5.89 9.77 19.99
N VAL A 100 5.45 11.02 19.97
CA VAL A 100 4.78 11.69 21.08
C VAL A 100 3.28 11.79 20.74
N LYS A 101 2.43 11.61 21.76
CA LYS A 101 0.99 11.82 21.64
C LYS A 101 0.65 13.30 21.81
#